data_AF-A0A401H219-F1
#
_entry.id   AF-A0A401H219-F1
#
_cell.length_a   1.000
_cell.length_b   1.000
_cell.length_c   1.000
_cell.angle_alpha   90.00
_cell.angle_beta   90.00
_cell.angle_gamma   90.00
#
_symmetry.space_group_name_H-M   'P 1'
#
loop_
_entity.id
_entity.type
_entity.pdbx_description
1 polymer ?
#
loop_
_entity_poly.entity_id
_entity_poly.type
_entity_poly.pdbx_seq_one_letter_code
_entity_poly.pdbx_strand_id
1 'polypeptide(L)'
;MVVHQWQHLKMLKRAERGHDPAGIEATKAGECVVECPACLHPGINLEDGWETESEETRWANRKIITIDACFCLKLKECGFKDPELGSGWVYFVMEDAYQDYLRTCKDQREITTCESELNAVKQAYSKGTNSGLSVTGVVGVKCACHCFVLPNSIGDLQKGERYCNVDYTILSALKVSRKTQEQKAVPDLDFSYNIACNW
;
A
#
# COMPACT_ATOMS: atom_id res chain seq x y z
N MET A 1 17.97 14.31 9.90
CA MET A 1 16.87 15.24 10.26
C MET A 1 16.64 16.33 9.21
N VAL A 2 17.62 17.20 8.87
CA VAL A 2 17.41 18.32 7.92
C VAL A 2 16.96 17.86 6.51
N VAL A 3 17.56 16.79 5.98
CA VAL A 3 17.18 16.24 4.66
C VAL A 3 15.75 15.70 4.66
N HIS A 4 15.34 15.01 5.72
CA HIS A 4 13.99 14.44 5.85
C HIS A 4 12.91 15.55 5.86
N GLN A 5 13.12 16.59 6.68
CA GLN A 5 12.23 17.75 6.71
C GLN A 5 12.18 18.48 5.35
N TRP A 6 13.32 18.63 4.69
CA TRP A 6 13.36 19.24 3.36
C TRP A 6 12.59 18.41 2.32
N GLN A 7 12.75 17.07 2.32
CA GLN A 7 11.99 16.18 1.43
C GLN A 7 10.48 16.27 1.67
N HIS A 8 10.06 16.30 2.93
CA HIS A 8 8.66 16.49 3.32
C HIS A 8 8.10 17.83 2.82
N LEU A 9 8.82 18.94 3.01
CA LEU A 9 8.41 20.25 2.49
C LEU A 9 8.36 20.29 0.96
N LYS A 10 9.26 19.58 0.26
CA LYS A 10 9.23 19.47 -1.21
C LYS A 10 8.05 18.66 -1.71
N MET A 11 7.68 17.59 -1.02
CA MET A 11 6.46 16.84 -1.31
C MET A 11 5.23 17.75 -1.16
N LEU A 12 5.08 18.44 -0.02
CA LEU A 12 3.96 19.36 0.21
C LEU A 12 3.86 20.46 -0.86
N LYS A 13 5.01 21.01 -1.28
CA LYS A 13 5.04 22.01 -2.36
C LYS A 13 4.55 21.42 -3.70
N ARG A 14 4.94 20.19 -4.02
CA ARG A 14 4.54 19.52 -5.28
C ARG A 14 3.06 19.14 -5.30
N ALA A 15 2.50 18.81 -4.15
CA ALA A 15 1.08 18.50 -3.98
C ALA A 15 0.23 19.75 -3.67
N GLU A 16 0.79 20.95 -3.79
CA GLU A 16 0.13 22.24 -3.57
C GLU A 16 -0.50 22.45 -2.17
N ARG A 17 -0.20 21.57 -1.21
CA ARG A 17 -0.76 21.58 0.15
C ARG A 17 -0.38 22.83 0.96
N GLY A 18 0.69 23.51 0.58
CA GLY A 18 1.10 24.78 1.20
C GLY A 18 0.19 25.97 0.89
N HIS A 19 -0.68 25.86 -0.13
CA HIS A 19 -1.65 26.90 -0.49
C HIS A 19 -3.09 26.56 -0.05
N ASP A 20 -3.31 25.40 0.57
CA ASP A 20 -4.64 25.04 1.09
C ASP A 20 -5.03 26.02 2.22
N PRO A 21 -6.18 26.74 2.12
CA PRO A 21 -6.64 27.63 3.17
C PRO A 21 -6.85 26.96 4.53
N ALA A 22 -7.15 25.66 4.55
CA ALA A 22 -7.27 24.86 5.78
C ALA A 22 -5.91 24.40 6.34
N GLY A 23 -4.81 24.70 5.64
CA GLY A 23 -3.46 24.36 6.02
C GLY A 23 -3.05 22.94 5.65
N ILE A 24 -1.78 22.61 5.92
CA ILE A 24 -1.21 21.30 5.57
C ILE A 24 -1.84 20.14 6.35
N GLU A 25 -2.41 20.41 7.54
CA GLU A 25 -3.09 19.41 8.36
C GLU A 25 -4.39 18.90 7.73
N ALA A 26 -4.94 19.64 6.76
CA ALA A 26 -6.10 19.19 5.98
C ALA A 26 -5.74 18.15 4.89
N THR A 27 -4.46 17.81 4.73
CA THR A 27 -4.01 16.82 3.74
C THR A 27 -4.62 15.46 4.04
N LYS A 28 -5.34 14.92 3.07
CA LYS A 28 -6.02 13.63 3.17
C LYS A 28 -5.06 12.48 2.89
N ALA A 29 -5.47 11.29 3.29
CA ALA A 29 -4.76 10.06 3.00
C ALA A 29 -4.47 9.93 1.50
N GLY A 30 -3.20 9.73 1.15
CA GLY A 30 -2.72 9.51 -0.22
C GLY A 30 -2.78 10.72 -1.15
N GLU A 31 -3.15 11.90 -0.66
CA GLU A 31 -3.34 13.08 -1.51
C GLU A 31 -2.03 13.62 -2.11
N CYS A 32 -0.89 13.32 -1.49
CA CYS A 32 0.43 13.70 -2.00
C CYS A 32 1.06 12.64 -2.92
N VAL A 33 0.31 11.59 -3.30
CA VAL A 33 0.82 10.52 -4.15
C VAL A 33 0.90 10.95 -5.62
N VAL A 34 1.91 10.48 -6.34
CA VAL A 34 1.89 10.48 -7.81
C VAL A 34 1.23 9.19 -8.27
N GLU A 35 -0.03 9.29 -8.68
CA GLU A 35 -0.76 8.16 -9.26
C GLU A 35 -0.28 7.84 -10.68
N CYS A 36 -0.51 6.61 -11.10
CA CYS A 36 -0.21 6.19 -12.46
C CYS A 36 -1.08 6.95 -13.46
N PRO A 37 -0.53 7.76 -14.36
CA PRO A 37 -1.33 8.55 -15.32
C PRO A 37 -1.99 7.69 -16.41
N ALA A 38 -1.46 6.48 -16.65
CA ALA A 38 -1.93 5.58 -17.70
C ALA A 38 -2.90 4.50 -17.19
N CYS A 39 -3.00 4.28 -15.88
CA CYS A 39 -4.02 3.42 -15.28
C CYS A 39 -5.39 4.17 -15.37
N LEU A 40 -6.49 3.43 -15.48
CA LEU A 40 -7.83 4.03 -15.58
C LEU A 40 -8.34 4.51 -14.21
N HIS A 41 -8.90 5.72 -14.18
CA HIS A 41 -9.37 6.43 -13.01
C HIS A 41 -10.78 6.99 -13.28
N PRO A 42 -11.78 6.53 -12.53
CA PRO A 42 -13.13 7.09 -12.62
C PRO A 42 -13.12 8.60 -12.38
N GLY A 43 -13.82 9.34 -13.25
CA GLY A 43 -13.92 10.81 -13.18
C GLY A 43 -12.69 11.58 -13.66
N ILE A 44 -11.66 10.90 -14.21
CA ILE A 44 -10.47 11.55 -14.79
C ILE A 44 -10.27 11.11 -16.24
N ASN A 45 -10.00 9.82 -16.46
CA ASN A 45 -9.66 9.26 -17.78
C ASN A 45 -10.41 7.95 -18.10
N LEU A 46 -11.35 7.55 -17.25
CA LEU A 46 -12.30 6.48 -17.52
C LEU A 46 -13.64 7.10 -17.93
N GLU A 47 -14.23 6.58 -19.01
CA GLU A 47 -15.49 7.10 -19.57
C GLU A 47 -16.67 6.92 -18.62
N ASP A 48 -17.61 7.86 -18.64
CA ASP A 48 -18.84 7.76 -17.85
C ASP A 48 -19.71 6.57 -18.29
N GLY A 49 -20.45 5.98 -17.35
CA GLY A 49 -21.30 4.81 -17.64
C GLY A 49 -20.58 3.46 -17.63
N TRP A 50 -19.25 3.45 -17.38
CA TRP A 50 -18.45 2.24 -17.21
C TRP A 50 -19.02 1.24 -16.18
N GLU A 51 -19.73 1.73 -15.16
CA GLU A 51 -20.36 0.89 -14.12
C GLU A 51 -21.49 0.00 -14.68
N THR A 52 -22.09 0.40 -15.81
CA THR A 52 -23.22 -0.29 -16.45
C THR A 52 -22.83 -1.02 -17.74
N GLU A 53 -21.54 -1.05 -18.05
CA GLU A 53 -21.00 -1.69 -19.25
C GLU A 53 -21.22 -3.21 -19.22
N SER A 54 -21.42 -3.82 -20.39
CA SER A 54 -21.65 -5.26 -20.50
C SER A 54 -20.43 -6.07 -20.07
N GLU A 55 -20.64 -7.26 -19.52
CA GLU A 55 -19.54 -8.13 -19.08
C GLU A 55 -18.54 -8.47 -20.21
N GLU A 56 -19.01 -8.50 -21.46
CA GLU A 56 -18.19 -8.77 -22.65
C GLU A 56 -17.14 -7.68 -22.94
N THR A 57 -17.37 -6.45 -22.48
CA THR A 57 -16.52 -5.28 -22.76
C THR A 57 -15.87 -4.70 -21.50
N ARG A 58 -16.44 -4.97 -20.32
CA ARG A 58 -15.97 -4.49 -19.01
C ARG A 58 -14.51 -4.85 -18.69
N TRP A 59 -13.96 -5.90 -19.31
CA TRP A 59 -12.57 -6.29 -19.14
C TRP A 59 -11.57 -5.19 -19.58
N ALA A 60 -11.93 -4.35 -20.55
CA ALA A 60 -11.08 -3.26 -21.00
C ALA A 60 -10.85 -2.19 -19.92
N ASN A 61 -11.79 -2.10 -18.97
CA ASN A 61 -11.77 -1.15 -17.87
C ASN A 61 -11.12 -1.71 -16.59
N ARG A 62 -10.54 -2.92 -16.66
CA ARG A 62 -9.90 -3.57 -15.50
C ARG A 62 -8.64 -2.87 -15.03
N LYS A 63 -8.49 -2.81 -13.71
CA LYS A 63 -7.26 -2.36 -13.06
C LYS A 63 -6.51 -3.58 -12.54
N ILE A 64 -5.34 -3.85 -13.11
CA ILE A 64 -4.46 -4.92 -12.66
C ILE A 64 -3.53 -4.37 -11.59
N ILE A 65 -3.64 -4.90 -10.37
CA ILE A 65 -2.77 -4.56 -9.25
C ILE A 65 -1.89 -5.76 -8.92
N THR A 66 -0.65 -5.48 -8.55
CA THR A 66 0.28 -6.50 -8.09
C THR A 66 0.76 -6.19 -6.68
N ILE A 67 0.87 -7.25 -5.91
CA ILE A 67 1.32 -7.22 -4.51
C ILE A 67 2.69 -7.85 -4.47
N ASP A 68 3.58 -7.20 -3.75
CA ASP A 68 4.98 -7.60 -3.66
C ASP A 68 5.53 -7.18 -2.31
N ALA A 69 6.34 -8.03 -1.71
CA ALA A 69 7.03 -7.71 -0.47
C ALA A 69 8.55 -7.66 -0.69
N CYS A 70 9.16 -6.64 -0.12
CA CYS A 70 10.59 -6.41 -0.17
C CYS A 70 11.20 -6.62 1.21
N PHE A 71 11.93 -7.72 1.38
CA PHE A 71 12.67 -8.02 2.62
C PHE A 71 14.05 -7.34 2.67
N CYS A 72 14.43 -6.56 1.66
CA CYS A 72 15.66 -5.77 1.70
C CYS A 72 15.49 -4.47 2.50
N LEU A 73 14.26 -3.97 2.64
CA LEU A 73 13.92 -2.77 3.40
C LEU A 73 13.70 -3.13 4.87
N LYS A 74 14.78 -3.16 5.64
CA LYS A 74 14.78 -3.52 7.06
C LYS A 74 15.10 -2.32 7.93
N LEU A 75 14.40 -2.21 9.06
CA LEU A 75 14.69 -1.21 10.09
C LEU A 75 15.20 -1.88 11.35
N LYS A 76 16.39 -1.48 11.80
CA LYS A 76 16.96 -1.91 13.08
C LYS A 76 16.30 -1.15 14.23
N GLU A 77 16.12 -1.86 15.34
CA GLU A 77 15.70 -1.25 16.60
C GLU A 77 16.89 -0.49 17.19
N CYS A 78 16.85 0.83 17.11
CA CYS A 78 17.98 1.70 17.47
C CYS A 78 17.73 2.56 18.72
N GLY A 79 16.60 2.37 19.41
CA GLY A 79 16.28 3.03 20.69
C GLY A 79 16.04 4.54 20.63
N PHE A 80 15.97 5.15 19.44
CA PHE A 80 15.58 6.55 19.26
C PHE A 80 14.19 6.65 18.63
N LYS A 81 13.45 7.71 18.97
CA LYS A 81 12.12 7.98 18.44
C LYS A 81 12.22 9.03 17.33
N ASP A 82 12.07 8.61 16.08
CA ASP A 82 11.97 9.52 14.93
C ASP A 82 10.47 9.81 14.69
N PRO A 83 10.02 11.07 14.76
CA PRO A 83 8.64 11.40 14.46
C PRO A 83 8.35 11.23 12.97
N GLU A 84 7.24 10.57 12.66
CA GLU A 84 6.75 10.46 11.30
C GLU A 84 6.28 11.83 10.77
N LEU A 85 6.61 12.13 9.52
CA LEU A 85 6.21 13.37 8.86
C LEU A 85 5.15 13.09 7.80
N GLY A 86 3.90 13.42 8.10
CA GLY A 86 2.78 13.25 7.18
C GLY A 86 2.36 11.79 7.01
N SER A 87 2.04 11.13 8.14
CA SER A 87 1.57 9.75 8.16
C SER A 87 0.38 9.57 7.22
N GLY A 88 0.46 8.56 6.36
CA GLY A 88 -0.59 8.30 5.38
C GLY A 88 -0.75 9.34 4.26
N TRP A 89 0.08 10.38 4.14
CA TRP A 89 -0.11 11.38 3.08
C TRP A 89 0.30 10.90 1.69
N VAL A 90 1.11 9.83 1.60
CA VAL A 90 1.68 9.31 0.34
C VAL A 90 1.44 7.80 0.20
N TYR A 91 2.51 7.00 0.07
CA TYR A 91 2.47 5.57 -0.24
C TYR A 91 2.29 4.70 1.00
N PHE A 92 2.88 5.07 2.13
CA PHE A 92 2.71 4.33 3.39
C PHE A 92 1.31 4.52 3.93
N VAL A 93 0.81 3.47 4.58
CA VAL A 93 -0.45 3.51 5.34
C VAL A 93 -0.33 4.47 6.53
N MET A 94 -1.47 4.91 7.05
CA MET A 94 -1.53 5.66 8.32
C MET A 94 -1.02 4.78 9.46
N GLU A 95 0.08 5.18 10.10
CA GLU A 95 0.83 4.36 11.04
C GLU A 95 0.01 3.99 12.27
N ASP A 96 -0.62 4.97 12.95
CA ASP A 96 -1.39 4.72 14.17
C ASP A 96 -2.53 3.72 13.93
N ALA A 97 -3.31 3.94 12.86
CA ALA A 97 -4.41 3.05 12.49
C ALA A 97 -3.92 1.64 12.10
N TYR A 98 -2.75 1.56 11.46
CA TYR A 98 -2.16 0.30 11.09
C TYR A 98 -1.67 -0.48 12.31
N GLN A 99 -0.96 0.16 13.22
CA GLN A 99 -0.49 -0.47 14.46
C GLN A 99 -1.65 -0.94 15.34
N ASP A 100 -2.71 -0.14 15.46
CA ASP A 100 -3.91 -0.53 16.20
C ASP A 100 -4.57 -1.77 15.59
N TYR A 101 -4.67 -1.84 14.26
CA TYR A 101 -5.14 -3.04 13.57
C TYR A 101 -4.24 -4.24 13.82
N LEU A 102 -2.92 -4.09 13.67
CA LEU A 102 -1.96 -5.19 13.85
C LEU A 102 -2.00 -5.79 15.26
N ARG A 103 -2.31 -5.00 16.30
CA ARG A 103 -2.51 -5.50 17.67
C ARG A 103 -3.72 -6.42 17.81
N THR A 104 -4.73 -6.28 16.95
CA THR A 104 -5.91 -7.16 16.94
C THR A 104 -5.66 -8.47 16.20
N CYS A 105 -4.65 -8.49 15.31
CA CYS A 105 -4.33 -9.66 14.51
C CYS A 105 -3.64 -10.72 15.37
N LYS A 106 -4.13 -11.96 15.30
CA LYS A 106 -3.47 -13.10 15.93
C LYS A 106 -2.22 -13.47 15.14
N ASP A 107 -1.22 -13.99 15.85
CA ASP A 107 -0.05 -14.58 15.23
C ASP A 107 -0.45 -15.87 14.49
N GLN A 108 -0.78 -15.74 13.22
CA GLN A 108 -1.05 -16.87 12.34
C GLN A 108 0.25 -17.29 11.68
N ARG A 109 0.62 -18.56 11.88
CA ARG A 109 1.65 -19.18 11.06
C ARG A 109 1.01 -19.46 9.71
N GLU A 110 1.59 -18.93 8.64
CA GLU A 110 1.16 -19.25 7.28
C GLU A 110 1.30 -20.77 7.10
N ILE A 111 0.17 -21.45 6.94
CA ILE A 111 0.13 -22.87 6.62
C ILE A 111 0.13 -22.92 5.10
N THR A 112 1.30 -23.16 4.53
CA THR A 112 1.46 -23.29 3.08
C THR A 112 0.70 -24.55 2.62
N THR A 113 -0.47 -24.38 2.00
CA THR A 113 -1.21 -25.47 1.34
C THR A 113 -0.65 -25.77 -0.05
N CYS A 114 0.18 -24.88 -0.59
CA CYS A 114 0.85 -25.04 -1.86
C CYS A 114 2.07 -25.97 -1.70
N GLU A 115 2.14 -27.05 -2.50
CA GLU A 115 3.27 -28.00 -2.54
C GLU A 115 4.60 -27.38 -3.02
N SER A 116 4.58 -26.08 -3.37
CA SER A 116 5.75 -25.38 -3.87
C SER A 116 6.78 -25.13 -2.77
N GLU A 117 8.00 -25.64 -2.99
CA GLU A 117 9.20 -25.43 -2.18
C GLU A 117 9.74 -23.98 -2.31
N LEU A 118 8.90 -22.96 -2.13
CA LEU A 118 9.31 -21.57 -2.26
C LEU A 118 10.26 -21.19 -1.11
N ASN A 119 11.55 -21.08 -1.43
CA ASN A 119 12.60 -20.67 -0.50
C ASN A 119 12.33 -19.31 0.16
N ALA A 120 11.60 -18.42 -0.51
CA ALA A 120 11.20 -17.12 0.03
C ALA A 120 10.34 -17.24 1.29
N VAL A 121 9.31 -18.11 1.27
CA VAL A 121 8.45 -18.40 2.43
C VAL A 121 9.27 -19.03 3.55
N LYS A 122 10.11 -20.01 3.23
CA LYS A 122 10.97 -20.69 4.22
C LYS A 122 11.97 -19.73 4.88
N GLN A 123 12.53 -18.77 4.13
CA GLN A 123 13.46 -17.76 4.65
C GLN A 123 12.76 -16.64 5.44
N ALA A 124 11.52 -16.28 5.10
CA ALA A 124 10.75 -15.30 5.87
C ALA A 124 10.52 -15.75 7.33
N TYR A 125 10.48 -17.06 7.56
CA TYR A 125 10.25 -17.68 8.88
C TYR A 125 11.52 -18.21 9.57
N SER A 126 12.71 -18.11 8.97
CA SER A 126 13.92 -18.64 9.60
C SER A 126 14.26 -17.84 10.86
N LYS A 127 14.00 -18.46 12.01
CA LYS A 127 14.22 -17.90 13.35
C LYS A 127 15.73 -17.72 13.57
N GLY A 128 16.23 -16.49 13.41
CA GLY A 128 17.61 -16.15 13.79
C GLY A 128 18.12 -14.81 13.26
N THR A 129 17.61 -14.32 12.13
CA THR A 129 18.11 -13.12 11.44
C THR A 129 17.39 -11.82 11.79
N ASN A 130 16.30 -11.88 12.57
CA ASN A 130 15.43 -10.73 12.85
C ASN A 130 15.49 -10.22 14.29
N SER A 131 16.37 -10.77 15.16
CA SER A 131 16.56 -10.21 16.50
C SER A 131 17.15 -8.80 16.41
N GLY A 132 16.48 -7.81 17.01
CA GLY A 132 16.88 -6.40 16.95
C GLY A 132 16.43 -5.65 15.70
N LEU A 133 15.45 -6.18 14.94
CA LEU A 133 14.75 -5.45 13.89
C LEU A 133 13.37 -5.02 14.35
N SER A 134 13.04 -3.74 14.15
CA SER A 134 11.68 -3.21 14.31
C SER A 134 10.82 -3.52 13.08
N VAL A 135 11.43 -3.54 11.89
CA VAL A 135 10.77 -3.87 10.61
C VAL A 135 11.64 -4.87 9.85
N THR A 136 11.05 -5.97 9.41
CA THR A 136 11.72 -7.08 8.71
C THR A 136 11.64 -7.00 7.19
N GLY A 137 10.77 -6.15 6.67
CA GLY A 137 10.50 -5.91 5.27
C GLY A 137 9.32 -4.97 5.11
N VAL A 138 8.94 -4.68 3.87
CA VAL A 138 7.71 -3.93 3.56
C VAL A 138 6.88 -4.70 2.54
N VAL A 139 5.57 -4.62 2.62
CA VAL A 139 4.66 -5.07 1.56
C VAL A 139 4.03 -3.86 0.88
N GLY A 140 3.91 -3.91 -0.44
CA GLY A 140 3.37 -2.82 -1.25
C GLY A 140 2.41 -3.31 -2.33
N VAL A 141 1.42 -2.48 -2.68
CA VAL A 141 0.55 -2.69 -3.85
C VAL A 141 0.88 -1.66 -4.94
N LYS A 142 1.09 -2.11 -6.17
CA LYS A 142 1.42 -1.27 -7.34
C LYS A 142 0.55 -1.60 -8.56
N CYS A 143 0.33 -0.63 -9.45
CA CYS A 143 -0.29 -0.81 -10.78
C CYS A 143 0.64 -1.77 -11.56
N ALA A 144 0.13 -2.93 -11.96
CA ALA A 144 0.96 -3.99 -12.55
C ALA A 144 1.53 -3.59 -13.92
N CYS A 145 0.78 -2.81 -14.70
CA CYS A 145 1.17 -2.41 -16.05
C CYS A 145 2.32 -1.39 -16.07
N HIS A 146 2.39 -0.51 -15.06
CA HIS A 146 3.26 0.67 -15.09
C HIS A 146 4.14 0.80 -13.84
N CYS A 147 4.05 -0.13 -12.89
CA CYS A 147 4.86 -0.20 -11.67
C CYS A 147 4.77 1.02 -10.73
N PHE A 148 3.69 1.80 -10.82
CA PHE A 148 3.42 2.88 -9.86
C PHE A 148 2.79 2.32 -8.59
N VAL A 149 3.35 2.66 -7.44
CA VAL A 149 2.78 2.30 -6.14
C VAL A 149 1.45 3.04 -5.93
N LEU A 150 0.44 2.34 -5.43
CA LEU A 150 -0.85 2.93 -5.09
C LEU A 150 -0.75 3.83 -3.83
N PRO A 151 -1.66 4.80 -3.64
CA PRO A 151 -1.72 5.55 -2.39
C PRO A 151 -2.00 4.62 -1.21
N ASN A 152 -1.34 4.87 -0.07
CA ASN A 152 -1.60 4.17 1.20
C ASN A 152 -1.61 2.63 1.06
N SER A 153 -0.66 2.12 0.26
CA SER A 153 -0.57 0.72 -0.11
C SER A 153 0.72 0.06 0.37
N ILE A 154 1.60 0.77 1.07
CA ILE A 154 2.81 0.23 1.67
C ILE A 154 2.62 0.08 3.18
N GLY A 155 2.95 -1.10 3.71
CA GLY A 155 2.91 -1.39 5.14
C GLY A 155 4.16 -2.15 5.59
N ASP A 156 4.61 -1.83 6.79
CA ASP A 156 5.76 -2.47 7.42
C ASP A 156 5.43 -3.90 7.87
N LEU A 157 6.36 -4.84 7.60
CA LEU A 157 6.26 -6.24 7.99
C LEU A 157 7.03 -6.50 9.28
N GLN A 158 6.34 -6.99 10.30
CA GLN A 158 6.97 -7.37 11.57
C GLN A 158 7.60 -8.75 11.49
N LYS A 159 7.04 -9.64 10.66
CA LYS A 159 7.52 -11.01 10.50
C LYS A 159 6.92 -11.65 9.25
N GLY A 160 7.71 -11.74 8.18
CA GLY A 160 7.25 -12.33 6.92
C GLY A 160 6.02 -11.62 6.32
N GLU A 161 5.45 -12.21 5.28
CA GLU A 161 4.22 -11.76 4.63
C GLU A 161 3.00 -12.31 5.38
N ARG A 162 2.57 -11.68 6.47
CA ARG A 162 1.31 -12.08 7.12
C ARG A 162 0.12 -11.59 6.30
N TYR A 163 -0.92 -12.41 6.16
CA TYR A 163 -2.18 -12.02 5.52
C TYR A 163 -2.74 -10.70 6.04
N CYS A 164 -2.71 -10.49 7.36
CA CYS A 164 -3.19 -9.24 7.93
C CYS A 164 -2.44 -8.01 7.39
N ASN A 165 -1.12 -8.08 7.20
CA ASN A 165 -0.33 -6.99 6.65
C ASN A 165 -0.74 -6.74 5.17
N VAL A 166 -0.89 -7.81 4.38
CA VAL A 166 -1.26 -7.77 2.96
C VAL A 166 -2.68 -7.25 2.75
N ASP A 167 -3.66 -7.82 3.45
CA ASP A 167 -5.07 -7.44 3.37
C ASP A 167 -5.27 -5.96 3.72
N TYR A 168 -4.60 -5.50 4.78
CA TYR A 168 -4.71 -4.10 5.20
C TYR A 168 -4.18 -3.15 4.13
N THR A 169 -3.01 -3.42 3.54
CA THR A 169 -2.45 -2.53 2.52
C THR A 169 -3.28 -2.50 1.25
N ILE A 170 -3.86 -3.63 0.85
CA ILE A 170 -4.81 -3.69 -0.27
C ILE A 170 -6.06 -2.87 0.03
N LEU A 171 -6.74 -3.15 1.14
CA LEU A 171 -8.00 -2.49 1.48
C LEU A 171 -7.81 -1.00 1.72
N SER A 172 -6.69 -0.61 2.33
CA SER A 172 -6.28 0.78 2.48
C SER A 172 -6.09 1.46 1.11
N ALA A 173 -5.36 0.83 0.19
CA ALA A 173 -5.16 1.34 -1.15
C ALA A 173 -6.48 1.50 -1.93
N LEU A 174 -7.37 0.51 -1.84
CA LEU A 174 -8.68 0.55 -2.50
C LEU A 174 -9.60 1.59 -1.90
N LYS A 175 -9.55 1.81 -0.58
CA LYS A 175 -10.31 2.85 0.11
C LYS A 175 -9.86 4.24 -0.36
N VAL A 176 -8.56 4.50 -0.43
CA VAL A 176 -8.01 5.81 -0.82
C VAL A 176 -8.12 6.05 -2.33
N SER A 177 -8.08 5.00 -3.15
CA SER A 177 -8.27 5.11 -4.60
C SER A 177 -9.70 5.54 -5.01
N ARG A 178 -10.65 5.61 -4.07
CA ARG A 178 -11.98 6.20 -4.30
C ARG A 178 -11.86 7.72 -4.17
N LYS A 179 -11.90 8.43 -5.30
CA LYS A 179 -11.66 9.88 -5.34
C LYS A 179 -12.89 10.69 -4.96
N THR A 180 -14.08 10.18 -5.22
CA THR A 180 -15.33 10.86 -4.88
C THR A 180 -16.16 10.04 -3.89
N GLN A 181 -16.89 10.71 -3.01
CA GLN A 181 -17.83 10.07 -2.08
C GLN A 181 -19.01 9.41 -2.83
N GLU A 182 -19.25 9.84 -4.08
CA GLU A 182 -20.24 9.31 -5.00
C GLU A 182 -19.73 8.10 -5.81
N GLN A 183 -18.41 7.84 -5.83
CA GLN A 183 -17.82 6.66 -6.45
C GLN A 183 -18.23 5.41 -5.65
N LYS A 184 -19.35 4.81 -6.05
CA LYS A 184 -19.91 3.60 -5.41
C LYS A 184 -19.10 2.36 -5.78
N ALA A 185 -18.47 2.35 -6.95
CA ALA A 185 -17.70 1.23 -7.45
C ALA A 185 -16.23 1.58 -7.74
N VAL A 186 -15.38 0.57 -7.58
CA VAL A 186 -14.03 0.52 -8.14
C VAL A 186 -14.12 -0.32 -9.42
N PRO A 187 -13.39 0.00 -10.51
CA PRO A 187 -13.33 -0.87 -11.67
C PRO A 187 -12.94 -2.30 -11.28
N ASP A 188 -13.32 -3.27 -12.10
CA ASP A 188 -12.93 -4.67 -11.89
C ASP A 188 -11.42 -4.76 -11.61
N LEU A 189 -11.06 -5.49 -10.55
CA LEU A 189 -9.68 -5.62 -10.08
C LEU A 189 -9.15 -7.02 -10.39
N ASP A 190 -7.99 -7.07 -11.03
CA ASP A 190 -7.21 -8.29 -11.17
C ASP A 190 -6.01 -8.24 -10.22
N PHE A 191 -5.84 -9.29 -9.43
CA PHE A 191 -4.75 -9.42 -8.48
C PHE A 191 -3.63 -10.28 -9.06
N SER A 192 -2.41 -9.75 -9.05
CA SER A 192 -1.20 -10.52 -9.35
C SER A 192 -0.34 -10.62 -8.10
N TYR A 193 -0.15 -11.84 -7.61
CA TYR A 193 0.67 -12.13 -6.44
C TYR A 193 1.63 -13.28 -6.74
N ASN A 194 2.90 -13.12 -6.35
CA ASN A 194 3.96 -14.12 -6.54
C ASN A 194 3.67 -15.44 -5.80
N ILE A 195 2.76 -15.44 -4.81
CA ILE A 195 2.31 -16.61 -4.06
C ILE A 195 0.78 -16.67 -4.03
N ALA A 196 0.13 -16.43 -5.17
CA ALA A 196 -1.34 -16.50 -5.28
C ALA A 196 -1.93 -17.87 -4.86
N CYS A 197 -1.12 -18.94 -4.84
CA CYS A 197 -1.56 -20.27 -4.39
C CYS A 197 -1.74 -20.42 -2.87
N ASN A 198 -1.35 -19.41 -2.07
CA ASN A 198 -1.56 -19.39 -0.63
C ASN A 198 -2.32 -18.11 -0.23
N TRP A 199 -3.47 -17.81 -0.84
CA TRP A 199 -4.34 -16.70 -0.42
C TRP A 199 -5.55 -17.22 0.35
#